data_AF-X1H510-F1
#
_entry.id   AF-X1H510-F1
#
_cell.length_a   1.000
_cell.length_b   1.000
_cell.length_c   1.000
_cell.angle_alpha   90.00
_cell.angle_beta   90.00
_cell.angle_gamma   90.00
#
_symmetry.space_group_name_H-M   'P 1'
#
loop_
_entity.id
_entity.type
_entity.pdbx_description
1 polymer ?
#
loop_
_entity_poly.entity_id
_entity_poly.type
_entity_poly.pdbx_seq_one_letter_code
_entity_poly.pdbx_strand_id
1 'polypeptide(L)'
;MKFLDANDFTIVLDFTASADSQFWLNQAYAPYGTEVAFGLTAVKTPDAYAYYTAGQIFGILESLKGAAQYEVLINRPGIAVKGMDAQSMAHLYYIGLILLCNVKYFVVEKR
;
A
#
# COMPACT_ATOMS: atom_id res chain seq x y z
N MET A 1 28.59 9.17 15.28
CA MET A 1 27.76 9.73 14.19
C MET A 1 26.74 10.65 14.86
N LYS A 2 26.84 11.97 14.65
CA LYS A 2 25.86 12.94 15.19
C LYS A 2 24.97 13.36 14.02
N PHE A 3 23.69 13.07 14.11
CA PHE A 3 22.68 13.61 13.21
C PHE A 3 22.18 14.93 13.81
N LEU A 4 22.22 16.00 13.03
CA LEU A 4 21.85 17.35 13.44
C LEU A 4 20.47 17.73 12.90
N ASP A 5 20.20 17.43 11.63
CA ASP A 5 18.90 17.70 10.99
C ASP A 5 18.59 16.71 9.85
N ALA A 6 17.50 16.95 9.11
CA ALA A 6 17.02 16.00 8.11
C ALA A 6 17.86 15.97 6.82
N ASN A 7 18.77 16.92 6.59
CA ASN A 7 19.70 16.87 5.45
C ASN A 7 20.76 15.78 5.61
N ASP A 8 21.00 15.32 6.84
CA ASP A 8 21.96 14.25 7.10
C ASP A 8 21.46 12.89 6.58
N PHE A 9 20.18 12.79 6.23
CA PHE A 9 19.58 11.59 5.65
C PHE A 9 19.38 11.77 4.15
N THR A 10 19.79 10.78 3.36
CA THR A 10 19.50 10.75 1.92
C THR A 10 18.02 10.49 1.67
N ILE A 11 17.41 9.56 2.43
CA ILE A 11 16.04 9.11 2.26
C ILE A 11 15.43 8.85 3.65
N VAL A 12 14.15 9.18 3.81
CA VAL A 12 13.30 8.78 4.94
C VAL A 12 12.25 7.78 4.47
N LEU A 13 12.23 6.60 5.09
CA LEU A 13 11.19 5.59 4.89
C LEU A 13 10.35 5.49 6.17
N ASP A 14 9.10 5.92 6.11
CA ASP A 14 8.17 5.85 7.23
C ASP A 14 7.24 4.65 7.11
N PHE A 15 7.19 3.79 8.12
CA PHE A 15 6.27 2.66 8.18
C PHE A 15 5.27 2.85 9.31
N THR A 16 4.01 3.10 8.98
CA THR A 16 2.98 3.38 9.99
C THR A 16 1.59 2.93 9.54
N ALA A 17 0.72 2.75 10.54
CA ALA A 17 -0.70 2.48 10.37
C ALA A 17 -1.58 3.72 10.55
N SER A 18 -0.99 4.88 10.87
CA SER A 18 -1.69 6.13 11.23
C SER A 18 -1.50 7.23 10.18
N ALA A 19 -2.03 8.42 10.46
CA ALA A 19 -1.78 9.62 9.66
C ALA A 19 -0.40 10.26 9.92
N ASP A 20 0.42 9.65 10.78
CA ASP A 20 1.70 10.21 11.22
C ASP A 20 2.72 10.32 10.08
N SER A 21 2.50 9.70 8.93
CA SER A 21 3.36 9.87 7.74
C SER A 21 3.44 11.32 7.27
N GLN A 22 2.39 12.12 7.51
CA GLN A 22 2.42 13.56 7.21
C GLN A 22 3.43 14.32 8.09
N PHE A 23 3.79 13.78 9.26
CA PHE A 23 4.82 14.35 10.12
C PHE A 23 6.15 14.44 9.37
N TRP A 24 6.55 13.39 8.65
CA TRP A 24 7.81 13.38 7.90
C TRP A 24 7.78 14.29 6.68
N LEU A 25 6.60 14.55 6.10
CA LEU A 25 6.46 15.61 5.10
C LEU A 25 6.76 16.99 5.70
N ASN A 26 6.24 17.27 6.89
CA ASN A 26 6.45 18.56 7.54
C ASN A 26 7.87 18.71 8.12
N GLN A 27 8.50 17.61 8.55
CA GLN A 27 9.75 17.63 9.28
C GLN A 27 10.99 17.41 8.41
N ALA A 28 10.86 16.65 7.31
CA ALA A 28 11.95 16.33 6.40
C ALA A 28 11.74 16.97 5.02
N TYR A 29 10.63 16.68 4.35
CA TYR A 29 10.42 17.14 2.98
C TYR A 29 10.24 18.67 2.87
N ALA A 30 9.32 19.27 3.62
CA ALA A 30 9.01 20.70 3.52
C ALA A 30 10.19 21.64 3.89
N PRO A 31 10.92 21.41 5.00
CA PRO A 31 12.04 22.28 5.39
C PRO A 31 13.34 22.00 4.64
N TYR A 32 13.60 20.75 4.25
CA TYR A 32 14.92 20.32 3.76
C TYR A 32 14.90 19.73 2.34
N GLY A 33 13.73 19.42 1.80
CA GLY A 33 13.61 18.72 0.52
C GLY A 33 14.09 17.28 0.55
N THR A 34 14.33 16.71 1.74
CA THR A 34 14.76 15.31 1.89
C THR A 34 13.70 14.37 1.30
N GLU A 35 14.14 13.37 0.54
CA GLU A 35 13.24 12.41 -0.10
C GLU A 35 12.53 11.53 0.92
N VAL A 36 11.19 11.45 0.82
CA VAL A 36 10.35 10.66 1.73
C VAL A 36 9.53 9.64 0.95
N ALA A 37 9.42 8.42 1.46
CA ALA A 37 8.45 7.42 1.01
C ALA A 37 7.72 6.78 2.18
N PHE A 38 6.51 6.28 1.91
CA PHE A 38 5.61 5.75 2.93
C PHE A 38 5.35 4.26 2.74
N GLY A 39 5.47 3.49 3.82
CA GLY A 39 5.01 2.12 3.96
C GLY A 39 3.75 2.07 4.81
N LEU A 40 2.58 1.94 4.18
CA LEU A 40 1.29 2.12 4.86
C LEU A 40 0.47 0.84 4.90
N THR A 41 -0.44 0.78 5.89
CA THR A 41 -1.53 -0.18 5.86
C THR A 41 -2.43 0.06 4.64
N ALA A 42 -3.14 -0.98 4.21
CA ALA A 42 -4.01 -0.91 3.02
C ALA A 42 -5.07 0.21 3.13
N VAL A 43 -5.58 0.47 4.34
CA VAL A 43 -6.58 1.51 4.60
C VAL A 43 -6.04 2.94 4.51
N LYS A 44 -4.72 3.13 4.71
CA LYS A 44 -4.05 4.42 4.66
C LYS A 44 -3.38 4.74 3.34
N THR A 45 -3.16 3.71 2.53
CA THR A 45 -2.57 3.83 1.20
C THR A 45 -3.31 4.86 0.30
N PRO A 46 -4.66 4.91 0.26
CA PRO A 46 -5.39 5.92 -0.54
C PRO A 46 -5.04 7.36 -0.19
N ASP A 47 -4.86 7.66 1.10
CA ASP A 47 -4.51 9.01 1.58
C ASP A 47 -3.14 9.45 1.03
N ALA A 48 -2.20 8.50 0.86
CA ALA A 48 -0.85 8.79 0.38
C ALA A 48 -0.76 9.14 -1.11
N TYR A 49 -1.73 8.72 -1.93
CA TYR A 49 -1.71 8.98 -3.37
C TYR A 49 -1.78 10.47 -3.70
N ALA A 50 -2.41 11.29 -2.85
CA ALA A 50 -2.42 12.74 -3.03
C ALA A 50 -0.99 13.32 -2.94
N TYR A 51 -0.21 12.89 -1.95
CA TYR A 51 1.18 13.32 -1.77
C TYR A 51 2.10 12.78 -2.87
N TYR A 52 1.87 11.53 -3.30
CA TYR A 52 2.66 10.93 -4.38
C TYR A 52 2.43 11.65 -5.70
N THR A 53 1.17 11.93 -6.05
CA THR A 53 0.83 12.64 -7.30
C THR A 53 1.30 14.10 -7.27
N ALA A 54 1.32 14.73 -6.09
CA ALA A 54 1.88 16.07 -5.91
C ALA A 54 3.42 16.11 -5.95
N GLY A 55 4.09 14.96 -6.04
CA GLY A 55 5.55 14.85 -6.02
C GLY A 55 6.19 15.09 -4.66
N GLN A 56 5.40 15.08 -3.58
CA GLN A 56 5.89 15.31 -2.21
C GLN A 56 6.51 14.07 -1.57
N ILE A 57 6.16 12.88 -2.07
CA ILE A 57 6.82 11.61 -1.73
C ILE A 57 7.21 10.91 -3.01
N PHE A 58 8.32 10.18 -2.98
CA PHE A 58 8.83 9.48 -4.17
C PHE A 58 8.27 8.06 -4.34
N GLY A 59 7.60 7.52 -3.32
CA GLY A 59 7.10 6.15 -3.37
C GLY A 59 6.12 5.78 -2.27
N ILE A 60 5.31 4.76 -2.56
CA ILE A 60 4.38 4.14 -1.62
C ILE A 60 4.62 2.63 -1.64
N LEU A 61 4.90 2.05 -0.47
CA LEU A 61 4.94 0.61 -0.26
C LEU A 61 3.62 0.20 0.41
N GLU A 62 2.68 -0.26 -0.43
CA GLU A 62 1.35 -0.67 0.03
C GLU A 62 1.44 -1.99 0.80
N SER A 63 1.12 -2.04 2.09
CA SER A 63 0.92 -3.25 2.93
C SER A 63 1.30 -4.63 2.31
N LEU A 64 0.32 -5.52 2.08
CA LEU A 64 0.57 -6.89 1.59
C LEU A 64 1.00 -6.91 0.10
N LYS A 65 0.36 -6.09 -0.74
CA LYS A 65 0.60 -6.07 -2.19
C LYS A 65 2.01 -5.56 -2.53
N GLY A 66 2.41 -4.45 -1.93
CA GLY A 66 3.75 -3.86 -2.04
C GLY A 66 4.81 -4.78 -1.45
N ALA A 67 4.55 -5.44 -0.32
CA ALA A 67 5.46 -6.47 0.21
C ALA A 67 5.62 -7.65 -0.77
N ALA A 68 4.54 -8.12 -1.40
CA ALA A 68 4.60 -9.19 -2.39
C ALA A 68 5.33 -8.77 -3.66
N GLN A 69 5.08 -7.56 -4.15
CA GLN A 69 5.81 -6.98 -5.29
C GLN A 69 7.31 -6.87 -4.99
N TYR A 70 7.67 -6.48 -3.76
CA TYR A 70 9.06 -6.43 -3.32
C TYR A 70 9.70 -7.81 -3.27
N GLU A 71 9.04 -8.81 -2.68
CA GLU A 71 9.49 -10.22 -2.67
C GLU A 71 9.75 -10.75 -4.09
N VAL A 72 8.86 -10.46 -5.04
CA VAL A 72 9.03 -10.81 -6.46
C VAL A 72 10.20 -10.05 -7.08
N LEU A 73 10.32 -8.74 -6.83
CA LEU A 73 11.37 -7.89 -7.38
C LEU A 73 12.77 -8.38 -6.99
N ILE A 74 12.93 -8.89 -5.76
CA ILE A 74 14.20 -9.43 -5.27
C ILE A 74 14.38 -10.93 -5.56
N ASN A 75 13.47 -11.55 -6.34
CA ASN A 75 13.45 -12.98 -6.65
C ASN A 75 13.45 -13.90 -5.41
N ARG A 76 12.76 -13.48 -4.34
CA ARG A 76 12.60 -14.27 -3.10
C ARG A 76 11.12 -14.29 -2.68
N PRO A 77 10.26 -15.02 -3.40
CA PRO A 77 8.85 -15.14 -3.04
C PRO A 77 8.72 -15.78 -1.65
N GLY A 78 7.95 -15.14 -0.79
CA GLY A 78 7.84 -15.48 0.63
C GLY A 78 6.40 -15.49 1.10
N ILE A 79 6.19 -14.89 2.28
CA ILE A 79 4.88 -14.89 2.93
C ILE A 79 3.91 -13.90 2.26
N ALA A 80 4.42 -12.79 1.71
CA ALA A 80 3.58 -11.77 1.11
C ALA A 80 3.01 -12.25 -0.23
N VAL A 81 3.83 -12.88 -1.08
CA VAL A 81 3.36 -13.49 -2.34
C VAL A 81 2.31 -14.57 -2.09
N LYS A 82 2.54 -15.47 -1.11
CA LYS A 82 1.55 -16.48 -0.73
C LYS A 82 0.25 -15.85 -0.20
N GLY A 83 0.35 -14.77 0.56
CA GLY A 83 -0.80 -14.01 1.04
C GLY A 83 -1.61 -13.40 -0.10
N MET A 84 -0.93 -12.88 -1.13
CA MET A 84 -1.58 -12.35 -2.34
C MET A 84 -2.33 -13.45 -3.10
N ASP A 85 -1.73 -14.63 -3.29
CA ASP A 85 -2.40 -15.76 -3.96
C ASP A 85 -3.70 -16.15 -3.22
N ALA A 86 -3.64 -16.24 -1.89
CA ALA A 86 -4.81 -16.52 -1.06
C ALA A 86 -5.90 -15.45 -1.18
N GLN A 87 -5.52 -14.16 -1.17
CA GLN A 87 -6.47 -13.07 -1.39
C GLN A 87 -7.11 -13.14 -2.77
N SER A 88 -6.33 -13.37 -3.84
CA SER A 88 -6.85 -13.47 -5.20
C SER A 88 -7.85 -14.62 -5.35
N MET A 89 -7.57 -15.79 -4.76
CA MET A 89 -8.50 -16.91 -4.76
C MET A 89 -9.79 -16.62 -3.97
N ALA A 90 -9.69 -15.95 -2.83
CA ALA A 90 -10.86 -15.53 -2.06
C ALA A 90 -11.75 -14.56 -2.86
N HIS A 91 -11.15 -13.60 -3.56
CA HIS A 91 -11.91 -12.67 -4.41
C HIS A 91 -12.63 -13.40 -5.54
N LEU A 92 -11.96 -14.34 -6.23
CA LEU A 92 -12.59 -15.16 -7.27
C LEU A 92 -13.76 -15.99 -6.73
N TYR A 93 -13.61 -16.56 -5.52
CA TYR A 93 -14.68 -17.30 -4.86
C TYR A 93 -15.91 -16.42 -4.60
N TYR A 94 -15.73 -15.21 -4.06
CA TYR A 94 -16.83 -14.28 -3.84
C TYR A 94 -17.52 -13.86 -5.14
N ILE A 95 -16.75 -13.59 -6.21
CA ILE A 95 -17.32 -13.31 -7.53
C ILE A 95 -18.18 -14.48 -8.01
N GLY A 96 -17.69 -15.72 -7.86
CA GLY A 96 -18.45 -16.92 -8.21
C GLY A 96 -19.76 -17.06 -7.44
N LEU A 97 -19.74 -16.80 -6.13
CA LEU A 97 -20.96 -16.80 -5.30
C LEU A 97 -21.96 -15.71 -5.73
N ILE A 98 -21.49 -14.50 -6.04
CA ILE A 98 -22.34 -13.40 -6.51
C ILE A 98 -23.00 -13.79 -7.84
N LEU A 99 -22.25 -14.38 -8.77
CA LEU A 99 -22.80 -14.87 -10.05
C LEU A 99 -23.85 -15.96 -9.83
N LEU A 100 -23.60 -16.93 -8.95
CA LEU A 100 -24.58 -17.97 -8.61
C LEU A 100 -25.85 -17.37 -8.02
N CYS A 101 -25.74 -16.42 -7.09
CA CYS A 101 -26.88 -15.71 -6.51
C CYS A 101 -27.68 -14.96 -7.59
N ASN A 102 -27.00 -14.26 -8.49
CA ASN A 102 -27.64 -13.55 -9.59
C ASN A 102 -28.38 -14.52 -10.53
N VAL A 103 -27.77 -15.65 -10.91
CA VAL A 103 -28.41 -16.67 -11.75
C VAL A 103 -29.66 -17.23 -11.06
N LYS A 104 -29.57 -17.57 -9.76
CA LYS A 104 -30.72 -18.04 -8.97
C LYS A 104 -31.85 -17.01 -8.95
N TYR A 105 -31.54 -15.73 -8.73
CA TYR A 105 -32.52 -14.65 -8.77
C TYR A 105 -33.26 -14.57 -10.12
N PHE A 106 -32.52 -14.58 -11.23
CA PHE A 106 -33.13 -14.47 -12.57
C PHE A 106 -33.91 -15.71 -13.02
N VAL A 107 -33.48 -16.91 -12.60
CA VAL A 107 -34.10 -18.18 -13.02
C VAL A 107 -35.29 -18.57 -12.13
N VAL A 108 -35.21 -18.30 -10.82
CA VAL A 108 -36.18 -18.80 -9.83
C VAL A 108 -37.18 -17.73 -9.39
N GLU A 109 -36.74 -16.48 -9.19
CA GLU A 109 -37.60 -15.42 -8.60
C GLU A 109 -38.20 -14.47 -9.64
N LYS A 110 -37.66 -14.41 -10.87
CA LYS A 110 -38.16 -13.53 -11.95
C LYS A 110 -39.09 -14.23 -12.95
N ARG A 111 -39.61 -15.39 -12.58
CA ARG A 111 -40.69 -16.12 -13.25
C ARG A 111 -41.95 -16.03 -12.39
#